data_AF-Q2JCH2-F1
#
_entry.id   AF-Q2JCH2-F1
#
_cell.length_a   1.000
_cell.length_b   1.000
_cell.length_c   1.000
_cell.angle_alpha   90.00
_cell.angle_beta   90.00
_cell.angle_gamma   90.00
#
_symmetry.space_group_name_H-M   'P 1'
#
loop_
_entity.id
_entity.type
_entity.pdbx_description
1 polymer ?
#
loop_
_entity_poly.entity_id
_entity_poly.type
_entity_poly.pdbx_seq_one_letter_code
_entity_poly.pdbx_strand_id
1 'polypeptide(L)'
;MDPDFPLLSVFLYMLWFFAFILWLWLLFAVIMDVFRSQDLSGWAKAAWTVAIVVLPWLGVIAYLIVRGGSMHERSRAAAQRDEQAWRAYLQEAAGTTSDADELGKLAHLRDRGIISEAEFERGKTKILT
;
A
#
# COMPACT_ATOMS: atom_id res chain seq x y z
N MET A 1 -48.32 25.91 2.91
CA MET A 1 -47.10 26.37 3.59
C MET A 1 -47.42 26.32 5.06
N ASP A 2 -46.98 25.27 5.75
CA ASP A 2 -47.28 25.09 7.17
C ASP A 2 -46.50 26.14 7.98
N PRO A 3 -47.18 27.01 8.76
CA PRO A 3 -46.56 28.14 9.44
C PRO A 3 -45.89 27.79 10.77
N ASP A 4 -45.87 26.51 11.18
CA ASP A 4 -45.59 26.16 12.57
C ASP A 4 -44.09 26.14 12.93
N PHE A 5 -43.17 26.07 11.95
CA PHE A 5 -41.72 26.09 12.23
C PHE A 5 -40.88 26.81 11.14
N PRO A 6 -40.96 28.14 11.03
CA PRO A 6 -40.23 28.93 10.03
C PRO A 6 -38.70 28.84 10.22
N LEU A 7 -38.21 28.76 11.46
CA LEU A 7 -36.77 28.63 11.73
C LEU A 7 -36.22 27.25 11.30
N LEU A 8 -36.96 26.17 11.58
CA LEU A 8 -36.58 24.82 11.19
C LEU A 8 -36.56 24.68 9.66
N SER A 9 -37.58 25.19 8.98
CA SER A 9 -37.64 25.15 7.52
C SER A 9 -36.51 25.94 6.87
N VAL A 10 -36.22 27.17 7.33
CA VAL A 10 -35.06 27.95 6.85
C VAL A 10 -33.74 27.23 7.11
N PHE A 11 -33.56 26.65 8.31
CA PHE A 11 -32.38 25.85 8.64
C PHE A 11 -32.23 24.65 7.71
N LEU A 12 -33.31 23.91 7.46
CA LEU A 12 -33.31 22.76 6.56
C LEU A 12 -33.03 23.16 5.11
N TYR A 13 -33.58 24.28 4.62
CA TYR A 13 -33.26 24.79 3.29
C TYR A 13 -31.79 25.23 3.18
N MET A 14 -31.23 25.86 4.22
CA MET A 14 -29.80 26.21 4.26
C MET A 14 -28.92 24.96 4.29
N LEU A 15 -29.29 23.94 5.07
CA LEU A 15 -28.61 22.64 5.10
C LEU A 15 -28.68 21.95 3.73
N TRP A 16 -29.84 21.97 3.07
CA TRP A 16 -30.03 21.39 1.75
C TRP A 16 -29.21 22.12 0.69
N PHE A 17 -29.17 23.46 0.75
CA PHE A 17 -28.32 24.28 -0.10
C PHE A 17 -26.83 24.00 0.14
N PHE A 18 -26.40 23.88 1.39
CA PHE A 18 -25.04 23.50 1.73
C PHE A 18 -24.69 22.10 1.20
N ALA A 19 -25.58 21.12 1.37
CA ALA A 19 -25.42 19.78 0.82
C ALA A 19 -25.35 19.80 -0.72
N PHE A 20 -26.13 20.66 -1.37
CA PHE A 20 -26.05 20.87 -2.82
C PHE A 20 -24.70 21.47 -3.26
N ILE A 21 -24.18 22.45 -2.52
CA ILE A 21 -22.84 22.99 -2.80
C ILE A 21 -21.75 21.93 -2.58
N LEU A 22 -21.83 21.16 -1.49
CA LEU A 22 -20.94 20.03 -1.24
C LEU A 22 -21.02 18.99 -2.36
N TRP A 23 -22.22 18.72 -2.87
CA TRP A 23 -22.44 17.81 -3.97
C TRP A 23 -21.75 18.28 -5.26
N LEU A 24 -21.90 19.56 -5.61
CA LEU A 24 -21.17 20.14 -6.74
C LEU A 24 -19.65 20.08 -6.53
N TRP A 25 -19.19 20.40 -5.33
CA TRP A 25 -17.77 20.31 -4.98
C TRP A 25 -17.22 18.89 -5.14
N LEU A 26 -17.96 17.89 -4.68
CA LEU A 26 -17.62 16.47 -4.84
C LEU A 26 -17.59 16.07 -6.32
N LEU A 27 -18.53 16.55 -7.13
CA LEU A 27 -18.56 16.32 -8.56
C LEU A 27 -17.28 16.87 -9.24
N PHE A 28 -16.89 18.11 -8.91
CA PHE A 28 -15.63 18.67 -9.40
C PHE A 28 -14.39 17.92 -8.89
N ALA A 29 -14.38 17.51 -7.62
CA ALA A 29 -13.26 16.77 -7.03
C ALA A 29 -13.07 15.41 -7.71
N VAL A 30 -14.14 14.67 -7.99
CA VAL A 30 -14.09 13.39 -8.71
C VAL A 30 -13.61 13.61 -10.15
N ILE A 31 -14.12 14.64 -10.84
CA ILE A 31 -13.65 14.99 -12.19
C ILE A 31 -12.14 15.27 -12.16
N MET A 32 -11.65 16.08 -11.22
CA MET A 32 -10.21 16.36 -11.09
C MET A 32 -9.40 15.09 -10.78
N ASP A 33 -9.90 14.17 -9.95
CA ASP A 33 -9.22 12.90 -9.66
C ASP A 33 -9.16 11.97 -10.88
N VAL A 34 -10.20 11.99 -11.73
CA VAL A 34 -10.19 11.31 -13.04
C VAL A 34 -9.12 11.93 -13.94
N PHE A 35 -9.05 13.25 -14.03
CA PHE A 35 -8.03 13.92 -14.84
C PHE A 35 -6.60 13.66 -14.34
N ARG A 36 -6.39 13.66 -13.01
CA ARG A 36 -5.08 13.41 -12.37
C ARG A 36 -4.59 11.98 -12.54
N SER A 37 -5.48 11.02 -12.75
CA SER A 37 -5.09 9.64 -13.03
C SER A 37 -4.38 9.54 -14.38
N GLN A 38 -3.14 9.07 -14.37
CA GLN A 38 -2.32 8.90 -15.57
C GLN A 38 -2.58 7.55 -16.24
N ASP A 39 -3.24 6.64 -15.54
CA ASP A 39 -3.53 5.27 -15.98
C ASP A 39 -4.73 5.18 -16.94
N LEU A 40 -5.51 6.26 -17.12
CA LEU A 40 -6.67 6.29 -17.99
C LEU A 40 -6.38 6.98 -19.34
N SER A 41 -6.75 6.30 -20.42
CA SER A 41 -6.75 6.89 -21.77
C SER A 41 -7.72 8.08 -21.84
N GLY A 42 -7.42 9.06 -22.70
CA GLY A 42 -8.22 10.30 -22.81
C GLY A 42 -9.70 10.06 -23.10
N TRP A 43 -10.03 9.01 -23.87
CA TRP A 43 -11.40 8.60 -24.16
C TRP A 43 -12.13 8.04 -22.94
N ALA A 44 -11.45 7.28 -22.08
CA ALA A 44 -12.02 6.79 -20.85
C ALA A 44 -12.31 7.93 -19.86
N LYS A 45 -11.45 8.96 -19.83
CA LYS A 45 -11.71 10.19 -19.05
C LYS A 45 -12.99 10.90 -19.52
N ALA A 46 -13.15 11.07 -20.83
CA ALA A 46 -14.33 11.73 -21.40
C ALA A 46 -15.64 10.98 -21.09
N ALA A 47 -15.64 9.64 -21.25
CA ALA A 47 -16.80 8.81 -20.92
C ALA A 47 -17.15 8.91 -19.42
N TRP A 48 -16.14 8.92 -18.55
CA TRP A 48 -16.33 9.10 -17.10
C TRP A 48 -16.94 10.45 -16.75
N THR A 49 -16.44 11.53 -17.34
CA THR A 49 -16.98 12.87 -17.10
C THR A 49 -18.45 12.96 -17.53
N VAL A 50 -18.81 12.43 -18.70
CA VAL A 50 -20.20 12.41 -19.17
C VAL A 50 -21.09 11.58 -18.25
N ALA A 51 -20.65 10.39 -17.84
CA ALA A 51 -21.41 9.54 -16.93
C ALA A 51 -21.67 10.21 -15.58
N ILE A 52 -20.68 10.92 -15.02
CA ILE A 52 -20.80 11.66 -13.75
C ILE A 52 -21.75 12.86 -13.90
N VAL A 53 -21.74 13.57 -15.03
CA VAL A 53 -22.62 14.73 -15.24
C VAL A 53 -24.08 14.31 -15.43
N VAL A 54 -24.33 13.23 -16.18
CA VAL A 54 -25.70 12.79 -16.50
C VAL A 54 -26.30 11.95 -15.37
N LEU A 55 -25.51 11.11 -14.71
CA LEU A 55 -25.96 10.25 -13.62
C LEU A 55 -24.98 10.34 -12.44
N PRO A 56 -25.04 11.39 -11.62
CA PRO A 56 -23.99 11.63 -10.63
C PRO A 56 -23.94 10.56 -9.53
N TRP A 57 -25.07 10.00 -9.10
CA TRP A 57 -25.09 8.85 -8.18
C TRP A 57 -24.49 7.57 -8.80
N LEU A 58 -24.81 7.31 -10.06
CA LEU A 58 -24.39 6.12 -10.77
C LEU A 58 -22.91 6.21 -11.20
N GLY A 59 -22.46 7.42 -11.53
CA GLY A 59 -21.07 7.75 -11.82
C GLY A 59 -20.17 7.51 -10.61
N VAL A 60 -20.54 7.97 -9.42
CA VAL A 60 -19.74 7.72 -8.20
C VAL A 60 -19.67 6.22 -7.86
N ILE A 61 -20.79 5.49 -7.94
CA ILE A 61 -20.81 4.05 -7.65
C ILE A 61 -19.97 3.26 -8.65
N ALA A 62 -20.19 3.49 -9.95
CA ALA A 62 -19.42 2.83 -10.99
C ALA A 62 -17.92 3.16 -10.86
N TYR A 63 -17.58 4.39 -10.45
CA TYR A 63 -16.19 4.82 -10.29
C TYR A 63 -15.51 4.05 -9.16
N LEU A 64 -16.20 3.88 -8.02
CA LEU A 64 -15.70 3.08 -6.91
C LEU A 64 -15.53 1.61 -7.28
N ILE A 65 -16.42 1.04 -8.11
CA ILE A 65 -16.30 -0.34 -8.59
C ILE A 65 -15.07 -0.49 -9.50
N VAL A 66 -14.87 0.44 -10.44
CA VAL A 66 -13.76 0.38 -11.40
C VAL A 66 -12.41 0.71 -10.73
N ARG A 67 -12.38 1.64 -9.78
CA ARG A 67 -11.13 2.15 -9.16
C ARG A 67 -10.81 1.57 -7.78
N GLY A 68 -11.76 0.86 -7.15
CA GLY A 68 -11.54 0.13 -5.89
C GLY A 68 -10.47 -0.95 -5.97
N GLY A 69 -10.20 -1.48 -7.17
CA GLY A 69 -9.14 -2.45 -7.42
C GLY A 69 -7.70 -1.90 -7.34
N SER A 70 -7.51 -0.57 -7.43
CA SER A 70 -6.16 0.04 -7.47
C SER A 70 -5.37 -0.05 -6.16
N MET A 71 -5.98 -0.55 -5.07
CA MET A 71 -5.27 -0.88 -3.83
C MET A 71 -4.57 -2.24 -3.91
N HIS A 72 -5.08 -3.18 -4.71
CA HIS A 72 -4.56 -4.55 -4.75
C HIS A 72 -3.31 -4.69 -5.63
N GLU A 73 -3.21 -3.93 -6.72
CA GLU A 73 -2.01 -3.89 -7.56
C GLU A 73 -0.81 -3.25 -6.85
N ARG A 74 -1.07 -2.14 -6.13
CA ARG A 74 -0.02 -1.38 -5.43
C ARG A 74 0.48 -2.10 -4.18
N SER A 75 -0.39 -2.80 -3.45
CA SER A 75 0.04 -3.63 -2.32
C SER A 75 0.89 -4.81 -2.78
N ARG A 76 0.57 -5.43 -3.92
CA ARG A 76 1.42 -6.47 -4.53
C ARG A 76 2.77 -5.93 -5.01
N ALA A 77 2.79 -4.77 -5.66
CA ALA A 77 4.03 -4.15 -6.11
C ALA A 77 4.91 -3.68 -4.94
N ALA A 78 4.32 -3.15 -3.86
CA ALA A 78 5.05 -2.78 -2.64
C ALA A 78 5.61 -4.02 -1.93
N ALA A 79 4.79 -5.07 -1.75
CA ALA A 79 5.23 -6.32 -1.16
C ALA A 79 6.38 -6.98 -1.94
N GLN A 80 6.36 -6.91 -3.28
CA GLN A 80 7.45 -7.41 -4.11
C GLN A 80 8.75 -6.61 -3.96
N ARG A 81 8.68 -5.29 -3.74
CA ARG A 81 9.87 -4.46 -3.49
C ARG A 81 10.48 -4.71 -2.11
N ASP A 82 9.63 -4.85 -1.09
CA ASP A 82 10.08 -5.14 0.27
C ASP A 82 10.71 -6.54 0.36
N GLU A 83 10.14 -7.52 -0.33
CA GLU A 83 10.69 -8.89 -0.44
C GLU A 83 12.08 -8.88 -1.11
N GLN A 84 12.28 -8.09 -2.18
CA GLN A 84 13.57 -7.97 -2.85
C GLN A 84 14.61 -7.27 -1.97
N ALA A 85 14.23 -6.20 -1.28
CA ALA A 85 15.12 -5.49 -0.35
C ALA A 85 15.50 -6.37 0.85
N TRP A 86 14.55 -7.15 1.37
CA TRP A 86 14.80 -8.11 2.46
C TRP A 86 15.73 -9.24 2.03
N ARG A 87 15.56 -9.80 0.83
CA ARG A 87 16.47 -10.83 0.29
C ARG A 87 17.88 -10.30 0.06
N ALA A 88 18.02 -9.06 -0.42
CA ALA A 88 19.33 -8.43 -0.57
C ALA A 88 20.01 -8.24 0.79
N TYR A 89 19.28 -7.76 1.80
CA TYR A 89 19.78 -7.65 3.18
C TYR A 89 20.18 -9.01 3.76
N LEU A 90 19.39 -10.06 3.54
CA LEU A 90 19.72 -11.41 4.00
C LEU A 90 20.93 -12.00 3.28
N GLN A 91 21.09 -11.76 1.97
CA GLN A 91 22.28 -12.20 1.23
C GLN A 91 23.54 -11.45 1.68
N GLU A 92 23.43 -10.16 1.98
CA GLU A 92 24.57 -9.37 2.46
C GLU A 92 24.91 -9.68 3.92
N ALA A 93 23.90 -9.94 4.77
CA ALA A 93 24.08 -10.41 6.14
C ALA A 93 24.58 -11.87 6.22
N ALA A 94 24.16 -12.73 5.28
CA ALA A 94 24.68 -14.10 5.16
C ALA A 94 26.10 -14.11 4.56
N GLY A 95 26.38 -13.24 3.59
CA GLY A 95 27.71 -13.06 3.00
C GLY A 95 28.74 -12.41 3.92
N THR A 96 28.31 -11.82 5.05
CA THR A 96 29.17 -11.28 6.10
C THR A 96 29.48 -12.27 7.22
N THR A 97 28.93 -13.50 7.19
CA THR A 97 29.43 -14.58 8.04
C THR A 97 30.71 -15.11 7.39
N SER A 98 31.83 -14.46 7.73
CA SER A 98 33.15 -14.88 7.30
C SER A 98 33.50 -16.25 7.88
N ASP A 99 34.20 -17.09 7.13
CA ASP A 99 34.78 -18.36 7.62
C ASP A 99 35.57 -18.15 8.93
N ALA A 100 36.15 -16.96 9.12
CA ALA A 100 36.82 -16.57 10.36
C ALA A 100 35.87 -16.45 11.57
N ASP A 101 34.64 -15.96 11.37
CA ASP A 101 33.62 -15.87 12.43
C ASP A 101 33.03 -17.24 12.76
N GLU A 102 32.90 -18.15 11.78
CA GLU A 102 32.50 -19.53 12.04
C GLU A 102 33.57 -20.31 12.81
N LEU A 103 34.85 -20.13 12.46
CA LEU A 103 35.98 -20.69 13.20
C LEU A 103 36.08 -20.14 14.63
N GLY A 104 35.81 -18.85 14.81
CA GLY A 104 35.75 -18.20 16.13
C GLY A 104 34.63 -18.79 17.01
N LYS A 105 33.44 -19.03 16.44
CA LYS A 105 32.33 -19.70 17.15
C LYS A 105 32.68 -21.14 17.53
N LEU A 106 33.30 -21.91 16.64
CA LEU A 106 33.74 -23.27 16.93
C LEU A 106 34.76 -23.31 18.07
N ALA A 107 35.73 -22.41 18.08
CA ALA A 107 36.72 -22.30 19.16
C ALA A 107 36.04 -22.00 20.51
N HIS A 108 35.08 -21.06 20.52
CA HIS A 108 34.33 -20.72 21.71
C HIS A 108 33.44 -21.86 22.23
N LEU A 109 32.90 -22.72 21.36
CA LEU A 109 32.13 -23.90 21.78
C LEU A 109 33.04 -24.97 22.43
N ARG A 110 34.26 -25.15 21.90
CA ARG A 110 35.27 -26.03 22.48
C ARG A 110 35.72 -25.53 23.85
N ASP A 111 36.00 -24.24 23.97
CA ASP A 111 36.47 -23.63 25.23
C ASP A 111 35.43 -23.72 26.35
N ARG A 112 34.14 -23.77 26.00
CA ARG A 112 33.03 -24.03 26.94
C ARG A 112 32.79 -25.52 27.21
N GLY A 113 33.57 -26.42 26.61
CA GLY A 113 33.42 -27.87 26.76
C GLY A 113 32.15 -28.45 26.13
N ILE A 114 31.50 -27.70 25.22
CA ILE A 114 30.26 -28.14 24.56
C ILE A 114 30.57 -29.15 23.44
N ILE A 115 31.75 -29.03 22.83
CA ILE A 115 32.25 -29.94 21.80
C ILE A 115 33.63 -30.46 22.19
N SER A 116 33.95 -31.68 21.78
CA SER A 116 35.26 -32.30 21.97
C SER A 116 36.29 -31.81 20.93
N GLU A 117 37.59 -31.97 21.24
CA GLU A 117 38.68 -31.59 20.33
C GLU A 117 38.56 -32.26 18.95
N ALA A 118 38.12 -33.53 18.93
CA ALA A 118 37.92 -34.28 17.69
C ALA A 118 36.77 -33.72 16.83
N GLU A 119 35.74 -33.15 17.46
CA GLU A 119 34.62 -32.50 16.77
C GLU A 119 35.01 -31.10 16.28
N PHE A 120 35.83 -30.39 17.04
CA PHE A 120 36.40 -29.10 16.64
C PHE A 120 37.27 -29.22 15.38
N GLU A 121 38.21 -30.17 15.34
CA GLU A 121 39.10 -30.37 14.18
C GLU A 121 38.34 -30.79 12.91
N ARG A 122 37.26 -31.59 13.06
CA ARG A 122 36.36 -31.92 11.94
C ARG A 122 35.61 -30.69 11.43
N GLY A 123 35.12 -29.82 12.32
CA GLY A 123 34.44 -28.58 11.96
C GLY A 123 35.36 -27.59 11.25
N LYS A 124 36.58 -27.42 11.76
CA LYS A 124 37.63 -26.58 11.16
C LYS A 124 37.98 -27.02 9.74
N THR A 125 38.13 -28.32 9.51
CA THR A 125 38.43 -28.85 8.17
C THR A 125 37.29 -28.57 7.19
N LYS A 126 36.04 -28.64 7.64
CA LYS A 126 34.86 -28.39 6.79
C LYS A 126 34.69 -26.93 6.38
N ILE A 127 35.17 -25.98 7.19
CA ILE A 127 35.11 -24.53 6.89
C ILE A 127 36.30 -24.10 6.03
N LEU A 128 37.47 -24.74 6.20
CA LEU A 128 38.69 -24.41 5.46
C LEU A 128 38.87 -25.15 4.13
N THR A 129 37.92 -26.03 3.75
CA THR A 129 37.92 -26.81 2.50
C THR A 129 36.81 -26.34 1.59
#